data_AF-A0A8J6NEV3-F1
#
_entry.id   AF-A0A8J6NEV3-F1
#
_cell.length_a   1.000
_cell.length_b   1.000
_cell.length_c   1.000
_cell.angle_alpha   90.00
_cell.angle_beta   90.00
_cell.angle_gamma   90.00
#
_symmetry.space_group_name_H-M   'P 1'
#
loop_
_entity.id
_entity.type
_entity.pdbx_description
1 polymer ?
#
loop_
_entity_poly.entity_id
_entity_poly.type
_entity_poly.pdbx_seq_one_letter_code
_entity_poly.pdbx_strand_id
1 'polypeptide(L)'
;MINHCPHCKKKLSFTEAQLEKIEEALFRLQPGQVIKMGCPHCKVPIELKKEVQPERKDASTFFPGLLDGDIPAESPPAAAAPPAEEVPDRRPQVAGAAPPPPKPPDISWLKTGEYGEKAHNPDDATILILMPDGEGKNQVAEAFKRMDYRIDYAASLGETMEKMVSASYAGVVLHTGFEGGSLAESRVHHHMKWLPMPKRRYIYYVLVGPDLQTLYDLEAFTLSANLVINEKDLGNINVILRKGFHDHETLFHPFLESLKKG
;
A
#
# COMPACT_ATOMS: atom_id res chain seq x y z
N MET A 1 22.61 -13.76 -5.86
CA MET A 1 23.46 -14.95 -5.64
C MET A 1 22.74 -15.91 -4.71
N ILE A 2 22.55 -17.18 -5.10
CA ILE A 2 21.79 -18.18 -4.32
C ILE A 2 22.73 -18.84 -3.29
N ASN A 3 22.49 -18.58 -2.00
CA ASN A 3 23.28 -19.15 -0.89
C ASN A 3 22.58 -20.36 -0.20
N HIS A 4 21.32 -20.63 -0.53
CA HIS A 4 20.54 -21.74 0.00
C HIS A 4 19.79 -22.46 -1.11
N CYS A 5 19.80 -23.80 -1.09
CA CYS A 5 19.02 -24.58 -2.04
C CYS A 5 17.51 -24.41 -1.76
N PRO A 6 16.68 -24.05 -2.76
CA PRO A 6 15.24 -23.90 -2.56
C PRO A 6 14.51 -25.20 -2.19
N HIS A 7 15.12 -26.36 -2.46
CA HIS A 7 14.52 -27.66 -2.21
C HIS A 7 14.93 -28.29 -0.86
N CYS A 8 16.21 -28.23 -0.49
CA CYS A 8 16.68 -28.84 0.75
C CYS A 8 16.99 -27.82 1.87
N LYS A 9 16.88 -26.52 1.57
CA LYS A 9 17.16 -25.39 2.48
C LYS A 9 18.55 -25.41 3.12
N LYS A 10 19.44 -26.31 2.70
CA LYS A 10 20.83 -26.38 3.15
C LYS A 10 21.66 -25.31 2.46
N LYS A 11 22.59 -24.72 3.21
CA LYS A 11 23.56 -23.74 2.73
C LYS A 11 24.45 -24.40 1.68
N LEU A 12 24.49 -23.81 0.48
CA LEU A 12 25.36 -24.28 -0.60
C LEU A 12 26.70 -23.56 -0.48
N SER A 13 27.74 -24.25 0.00
CA SER A 13 29.11 -23.73 0.01
C SER A 13 29.80 -24.16 -1.29
N PHE A 14 29.98 -23.22 -2.21
CA PHE A 14 30.73 -23.43 -3.45
C PHE A 14 32.21 -23.12 -3.22
N THR A 15 33.11 -23.90 -3.83
CA THR A 15 34.55 -23.57 -3.86
C THR A 15 34.79 -22.41 -4.84
N GLU A 16 35.82 -21.59 -4.65
CA GLU A 16 36.13 -20.42 -5.51
C GLU A 16 36.18 -20.77 -7.01
N ALA A 17 36.83 -21.88 -7.37
CA ALA A 17 36.88 -22.37 -8.76
C ALA A 17 35.52 -22.80 -9.34
N GLN A 18 34.51 -23.05 -8.51
CA GLN A 18 33.13 -23.36 -8.94
C GLN A 18 32.31 -22.09 -9.13
N LEU A 19 32.56 -21.05 -8.33
CA LEU A 19 31.91 -19.75 -8.45
C LEU A 19 32.30 -19.07 -9.77
N GLU A 20 33.58 -19.05 -10.12
CA GLU A 20 34.06 -18.48 -11.39
C GLU A 20 33.40 -19.14 -12.61
N LYS A 21 33.25 -20.47 -12.59
CA LYS A 21 32.57 -21.22 -13.66
C LYS A 21 31.07 -20.91 -13.74
N ILE A 22 30.43 -20.69 -12.60
CA ILE A 22 29.00 -20.33 -12.56
C ILE A 22 28.82 -18.88 -13.06
N GLU A 23 29.73 -17.97 -12.72
CA GLU A 23 29.72 -16.59 -13.20
C GLU A 23 30.01 -16.49 -14.70
N GLU A 24 31.01 -17.21 -15.21
CA GLU A 24 31.31 -17.26 -16.64
C GLU A 24 30.13 -17.87 -17.44
N ALA A 25 29.49 -18.90 -16.88
CA ALA A 25 28.29 -19.49 -17.47
C ALA A 25 27.09 -18.53 -17.43
N LEU A 26 26.88 -17.79 -16.34
CA LEU A 26 25.85 -16.75 -16.21
C LEU A 26 26.09 -15.57 -17.16
N PHE A 27 27.35 -15.22 -17.42
CA PHE A 27 27.72 -14.15 -18.33
C PHE A 27 27.41 -14.51 -19.80
N ARG A 28 27.62 -15.78 -20.18
CA ARG A 28 27.36 -16.28 -21.55
C ARG A 28 25.88 -16.59 -21.86
N LEU A 29 24.99 -16.53 -20.87
CA LEU A 29 23.55 -16.77 -21.08
C LEU A 29 22.83 -15.58 -21.70
N GLN A 30 21.99 -15.87 -22.70
CA GLN A 30 21.03 -14.90 -23.26
C GLN A 30 19.87 -14.64 -22.28
N PRO A 31 19.29 -13.42 -22.27
CA PRO A 31 18.17 -13.09 -21.37
C PRO A 31 16.95 -13.98 -21.67
N GLY A 32 16.55 -14.79 -20.67
CA GLY A 32 15.42 -15.72 -20.76
C GLY A 32 15.78 -17.21 -20.66
N GLN A 33 17.07 -17.57 -20.69
CA GLN A 33 17.53 -18.96 -20.55
C GLN A 33 17.94 -19.29 -19.10
N VAL A 34 17.67 -20.51 -18.66
CA VAL A 34 17.96 -20.99 -17.29
C VAL A 34 19.07 -22.03 -17.29
N ILE A 35 20.00 -21.96 -16.34
CA ILE A 35 20.97 -23.04 -16.10
C ILE A 35 20.34 -24.04 -15.13
N LYS A 36 20.27 -25.31 -15.55
CA LYS A 36 19.92 -26.44 -14.69
C LYS A 36 21.20 -27.01 -14.10
N MET A 37 21.39 -26.90 -12.79
CA MET A 37 22.51 -27.55 -12.10
C MET A 37 22.03 -28.42 -10.93
N GLY A 38 22.61 -29.60 -10.78
CA GLY A 38 22.26 -30.51 -9.69
C GLY A 38 22.75 -29.99 -8.34
N CYS A 39 21.89 -30.02 -7.32
CA CYS A 39 22.30 -29.73 -5.94
C CYS A 39 23.25 -30.82 -5.42
N PRO A 40 24.44 -30.48 -4.86
CA PRO A 40 25.38 -31.47 -4.32
C PRO A 40 24.83 -32.24 -3.10
N HIS A 41 23.81 -31.71 -2.40
CA HIS A 41 23.25 -32.33 -1.20
C HIS A 41 21.98 -33.15 -1.42
N CYS A 42 21.15 -32.79 -2.40
CA CYS A 42 19.88 -33.51 -2.66
C CYS A 42 19.77 -34.07 -4.07
N LYS A 43 20.76 -33.83 -4.95
CA LYS A 43 20.79 -34.26 -6.36
C LYS A 43 19.63 -33.77 -7.22
N VAL A 44 18.72 -32.96 -6.67
CA VAL A 44 17.61 -32.33 -7.40
C VAL A 44 18.16 -31.17 -8.25
N PRO A 45 17.74 -31.04 -9.52
CA PRO A 45 18.14 -29.92 -10.38
C PRO A 45 17.60 -28.59 -9.84
N ILE A 46 18.48 -27.59 -9.76
CA ILE A 46 18.19 -26.20 -9.40
C ILE A 46 18.26 -25.37 -10.69
N GLU A 47 17.23 -24.55 -10.93
CA GLU A 47 17.17 -23.63 -12.06
C GLU A 47 17.66 -22.24 -11.64
N LEU A 48 18.79 -21.80 -12.18
CA LEU A 48 19.30 -20.43 -11.99
C LEU A 48 18.89 -19.56 -13.18
N LYS A 49 18.19 -18.47 -12.87
CA LYS A 49 17.87 -17.40 -13.81
C LYS A 49 18.87 -16.26 -13.63
N LYS A 50 19.25 -15.59 -14.72
CA LYS A 50 19.90 -14.28 -14.64
C LYS A 50 18.86 -13.32 -14.05
N GLU A 51 19.00 -12.96 -12.77
CA GLU A 51 18.23 -11.88 -12.18
C GLU A 51 18.64 -10.58 -12.88
N VAL A 52 17.87 -10.19 -13.89
CA VAL A 52 17.93 -8.84 -14.43
C VAL A 52 17.30 -7.96 -13.36
N GLN A 53 18.12 -7.31 -12.54
CA GLN A 53 17.66 -6.13 -11.82
C GLN A 53 17.14 -5.16 -12.90
N PRO A 54 15.87 -4.72 -12.84
CA PRO A 54 15.41 -3.70 -13.76
C PRO A 54 16.24 -2.45 -13.48
N GLU A 55 17.11 -2.11 -14.42
CA GLU A 55 17.90 -0.89 -14.40
C GLU A 55 16.91 0.27 -14.24
N ARG A 56 16.96 0.97 -13.10
CA ARG A 56 16.29 2.25 -12.94
C ARG A 56 16.93 3.18 -13.96
N LYS A 57 16.25 3.38 -15.09
CA LYS A 57 16.63 4.43 -16.02
C LYS A 57 16.31 5.76 -15.36
N ASP A 58 17.36 6.46 -14.95
CA ASP A 58 17.25 7.81 -14.41
C ASP A 58 16.56 8.72 -15.44
N ALA A 59 15.72 9.63 -14.95
CA ALA A 59 14.85 10.51 -15.74
C ALA A 59 15.59 11.34 -16.81
N SER A 60 16.90 11.54 -16.62
CA SER A 60 17.80 12.23 -17.54
C SER A 60 17.98 11.54 -18.90
N THR A 61 17.70 10.24 -19.00
CA THR A 61 17.74 9.51 -20.28
C THR A 61 16.48 9.69 -21.11
N PHE A 62 15.35 10.04 -20.48
CA PHE A 62 14.08 10.28 -21.17
C PHE A 62 13.93 11.72 -21.62
N PHE A 63 14.59 12.66 -20.94
CA PHE A 63 14.52 14.09 -21.25
C PHE A 63 15.93 14.70 -21.24
N PRO A 64 16.72 14.50 -22.31
CA PRO A 64 18.00 15.19 -22.43
C PRO A 64 17.75 16.70 -22.47
N GLY A 65 18.26 17.44 -21.47
CA GLY A 65 18.16 18.90 -21.37
C GLY A 65 17.26 19.45 -20.26
N LEU A 66 16.60 18.61 -19.44
CA LEU A 66 15.71 19.09 -18.36
C LEU A 66 16.43 19.92 -17.26
N LEU A 67 17.76 19.78 -17.15
CA LEU A 67 18.56 20.45 -16.10
C LEU A 67 19.40 21.63 -16.63
N ASP A 68 19.42 21.86 -17.95
CA ASP A 68 20.15 22.97 -18.56
C ASP A 68 19.24 24.20 -18.69
N GLY A 69 18.79 24.71 -17.53
CA GLY A 69 18.62 26.14 -17.25
C GLY A 69 17.73 27.07 -18.12
N ASP A 70 17.17 26.66 -19.25
CA ASP A 70 16.44 27.55 -20.15
C ASP A 70 14.97 27.12 -20.26
N ILE A 71 14.14 27.66 -19.37
CA ILE A 71 12.67 27.64 -19.53
C ILE A 71 12.31 28.81 -20.45
N PRO A 72 11.85 28.60 -21.70
CA PRO A 72 11.36 29.69 -22.52
C PRO A 72 10.05 30.21 -21.90
N ALA A 73 10.01 31.50 -21.56
CA ALA A 73 8.89 32.14 -20.87
C ALA A 73 7.65 32.39 -21.75
N GLU A 74 7.54 31.79 -22.94
CA GLU A 74 6.42 32.00 -23.85
C GLU A 74 5.89 30.67 -24.37
N SER A 75 4.65 30.37 -23.99
CA SER A 75 3.87 29.29 -24.61
C SER A 75 3.61 29.66 -26.07
N PRO A 76 3.99 28.81 -27.05
CA PRO A 76 3.64 29.07 -28.44
C PRO A 76 2.10 29.00 -28.61
N PRO A 77 1.52 29.86 -29.46
CA PRO A 77 0.08 29.86 -29.69
C PRO A 77 -0.34 28.54 -30.33
N ALA A 78 -1.51 28.06 -29.91
CA ALA A 78 -2.13 26.80 -30.36
C ALA A 78 -2.20 26.74 -31.89
N ALA A 79 -1.26 26.00 -32.49
CA ALA A 79 -1.32 25.62 -33.88
C ALA A 79 -2.39 24.54 -34.06
N ALA A 80 -3.26 24.75 -35.04
CA ALA A 80 -4.38 23.90 -35.38
C ALA A 80 -3.95 22.44 -35.61
N ALA A 81 -4.76 21.51 -35.09
CA ALA A 81 -4.57 20.08 -35.24
C ALA A 81 -4.48 19.68 -36.72
N PRO A 82 -3.48 18.86 -37.14
CA PRO A 82 -3.48 18.27 -38.45
C PRO A 82 -4.60 17.22 -38.58
N PRO A 83 -5.18 17.03 -39.78
CA PRO A 83 -6.22 16.05 -40.01
C PRO A 83 -5.70 14.62 -39.84
N ALA A 84 -6.53 13.76 -39.27
CA ALA A 84 -6.24 12.37 -38.96
C ALA A 84 -5.90 11.57 -40.24
N GLU A 85 -4.65 11.12 -40.34
CA GLU A 85 -4.28 10.02 -41.23
C GLU A 85 -4.66 8.68 -40.57
N GLU A 86 -5.34 7.83 -41.33
CA GLU A 86 -5.87 6.53 -40.90
C GLU A 86 -4.74 5.56 -40.55
N VAL A 87 -4.63 5.20 -39.27
CA VAL A 87 -3.74 4.13 -38.81
C VAL A 87 -4.37 2.78 -39.20
N PRO A 88 -3.68 1.91 -39.95
CA PRO A 88 -4.22 0.61 -40.32
C PRO A 88 -4.39 -0.28 -39.09
N ASP A 89 -5.62 -0.77 -38.93
CA ASP A 89 -6.10 -1.61 -37.84
C ASP A 89 -5.38 -2.98 -37.83
N ARG A 90 -4.33 -3.09 -37.01
CA ARG A 90 -3.73 -4.38 -36.65
C ARG A 90 -4.26 -4.84 -35.30
N ARG A 91 -5.56 -5.10 -35.22
CA ARG A 91 -6.12 -5.87 -34.11
C ARG A 91 -5.62 -7.33 -34.18
N PRO A 92 -4.93 -7.83 -33.14
CA PRO A 92 -4.55 -9.24 -33.08
C PRO A 92 -5.82 -10.10 -33.00
N GLN A 93 -5.94 -11.08 -33.89
CA GLN A 93 -7.06 -12.01 -33.89
C GLN A 93 -6.95 -12.96 -32.70
N VAL A 94 -7.82 -12.75 -31.70
CA VAL A 94 -7.97 -13.66 -30.56
C VAL A 94 -8.77 -14.88 -31.04
N ALA A 95 -8.06 -15.91 -31.50
CA ALA A 95 -8.64 -17.22 -31.74
C ALA A 95 -8.84 -17.93 -30.39
N GLY A 96 -10.00 -17.72 -29.78
CA GLY A 96 -10.45 -18.40 -28.57
C GLY A 96 -11.92 -18.06 -28.35
N ALA A 97 -12.77 -19.07 -28.21
CA ALA A 97 -14.20 -18.88 -28.00
C ALA A 97 -14.43 -17.87 -26.87
N ALA A 98 -15.23 -16.83 -27.17
CA ALA A 98 -15.59 -15.81 -26.20
C ALA A 98 -16.11 -16.52 -24.93
N PRO A 99 -15.64 -16.15 -23.72
CA PRO A 99 -16.23 -16.66 -22.50
C PRO A 99 -17.74 -16.41 -22.60
N PRO A 100 -18.58 -17.39 -22.20
CA PRO A 100 -20.02 -17.22 -22.29
C PRO A 100 -20.39 -15.91 -21.60
N PRO A 101 -21.33 -15.14 -22.19
CA PRO A 101 -21.72 -13.86 -21.64
C PRO A 101 -22.03 -14.05 -20.16
N PRO A 102 -21.57 -13.13 -19.29
CA PRO A 102 -21.87 -13.21 -17.87
C PRO A 102 -23.40 -13.35 -17.74
N LYS A 103 -23.84 -14.31 -16.93
CA LYS A 103 -25.26 -14.54 -16.71
C LYS A 103 -25.88 -13.22 -16.22
N PRO A 104 -27.12 -12.91 -16.64
CA PRO A 104 -27.85 -11.76 -16.12
C PRO A 104 -27.80 -11.77 -14.58
N PRO A 105 -27.56 -10.63 -13.94
CA PRO A 105 -27.53 -10.54 -12.49
C PRO A 105 -28.87 -10.99 -11.89
N ASP A 106 -28.82 -11.63 -10.74
CA ASP A 106 -30.02 -12.10 -10.05
C ASP A 106 -30.84 -10.90 -9.54
N ILE A 107 -32.03 -10.73 -10.10
CA ILE A 107 -33.00 -9.69 -9.76
C ILE A 107 -34.05 -10.16 -8.74
N SER A 108 -33.85 -11.30 -8.09
CA SER A 108 -34.78 -11.83 -7.07
C SER A 108 -35.11 -10.80 -5.98
N TRP A 109 -34.14 -9.95 -5.62
CA TRP A 109 -34.27 -8.86 -4.64
C TRP A 109 -35.34 -7.82 -5.00
N LEU A 110 -35.65 -7.60 -6.28
CA LEU A 110 -36.73 -6.70 -6.70
C LEU A 110 -38.11 -7.19 -6.21
N LYS A 111 -38.26 -8.50 -5.99
CA LYS A 111 -39.51 -9.10 -5.50
C LYS A 111 -39.58 -9.13 -3.98
N THR A 112 -38.43 -9.19 -3.30
CA THR A 112 -38.33 -9.22 -1.84
C THR A 112 -38.37 -7.82 -1.23
N GLY A 113 -38.15 -6.76 -2.03
CA GLY A 113 -38.08 -5.38 -1.56
C GLY A 113 -36.78 -5.04 -0.81
N GLU A 114 -35.96 -6.04 -0.51
CA GLU A 114 -34.65 -5.89 0.11
C GLU A 114 -33.58 -5.80 -0.97
N TYR A 115 -33.34 -4.58 -1.46
CA TYR A 115 -32.03 -4.25 -2.00
C TYR A 115 -31.05 -4.36 -0.83
N GLY A 116 -30.10 -5.30 -0.92
CA GLY A 116 -28.90 -5.21 -0.11
C GLY A 116 -28.15 -3.97 -0.56
N GLU A 117 -28.52 -2.81 -0.02
CA GLU A 117 -27.58 -1.71 0.09
C GLU A 117 -26.36 -2.38 0.72
N LYS A 118 -25.26 -2.48 -0.03
CA LYS A 118 -23.99 -2.29 0.65
C LYS A 118 -24.02 -0.84 1.07
N ALA A 119 -24.73 -0.62 2.18
CA ALA A 119 -24.57 0.52 3.02
C ALA A 119 -23.07 0.61 3.21
N HIS A 120 -22.48 1.64 2.61
CA HIS A 120 -21.45 2.32 3.36
C HIS A 120 -22.18 2.79 4.61
N ASN A 121 -22.18 1.95 5.66
CA ASN A 121 -22.98 2.15 6.85
C ASN A 121 -22.18 3.12 7.73
N PRO A 122 -22.53 4.42 7.79
CA PRO A 122 -21.93 5.31 8.77
C PRO A 122 -22.23 4.86 10.22
N ASP A 123 -23.22 3.98 10.43
CA ASP A 123 -23.63 3.47 11.75
C ASP A 123 -22.73 2.35 12.33
N ASP A 124 -21.74 1.85 11.57
CA ASP A 124 -20.75 0.85 12.05
C ASP A 124 -19.31 1.37 12.02
N ALA A 125 -19.12 2.69 11.93
CA ALA A 125 -17.80 3.28 11.92
C ALA A 125 -17.10 3.06 13.28
N THR A 126 -16.33 1.97 13.34
CA THR A 126 -15.62 1.54 14.53
C THR A 126 -14.16 1.99 14.44
N ILE A 127 -13.65 2.58 15.52
CA ILE A 127 -12.27 3.03 15.66
C ILE A 127 -11.57 2.10 16.63
N LEU A 128 -10.42 1.57 16.21
CA LEU A 128 -9.56 0.76 17.05
C LEU A 128 -8.52 1.66 17.73
N ILE A 129 -8.52 1.71 19.06
CA ILE A 129 -7.57 2.50 19.85
C ILE A 129 -6.52 1.57 20.47
N LEU A 130 -5.27 1.80 20.08
CA LEU A 130 -4.07 1.05 20.49
C LEU A 130 -3.14 1.99 21.25
N MET A 131 -3.49 2.25 22.51
CA MET A 131 -2.75 3.15 23.39
C MET A 131 -2.58 2.50 24.77
N PRO A 132 -1.46 2.76 25.46
CA PRO A 132 -1.31 2.36 26.86
C PRO A 132 -2.41 3.00 27.71
N ASP A 133 -2.74 2.38 28.84
CA ASP A 133 -3.73 2.91 29.77
C ASP A 133 -3.23 4.23 30.37
N GLY A 134 -4.01 5.29 30.21
CA GLY A 134 -3.66 6.64 30.65
C GLY A 134 -4.70 7.68 30.25
N GLU A 135 -4.50 8.93 30.68
CA GLU A 135 -5.41 10.03 30.38
C GLU A 135 -5.55 10.30 28.88
N GLY A 136 -4.46 10.16 28.12
CA GLY A 136 -4.46 10.34 26.67
C GLY A 136 -5.43 9.40 25.94
N LYS A 137 -5.50 8.13 26.36
CA LYS A 137 -6.45 7.15 25.81
C LYS A 137 -7.91 7.58 26.04
N ASN A 138 -8.22 8.11 27.22
CA ASN A 138 -9.56 8.58 27.54
C ASN A 138 -9.93 9.83 26.73
N GLN A 139 -8.99 10.78 26.58
CA GLN A 139 -9.20 11.99 25.77
C GLN A 139 -9.48 11.66 24.30
N VAL A 140 -8.68 10.76 23.73
CA VAL A 140 -8.87 10.27 22.36
C VAL A 140 -10.22 9.58 22.23
N ALA A 141 -10.57 8.71 23.18
CA ALA A 141 -11.83 7.99 23.16
C ALA A 141 -13.05 8.93 23.28
N GLU A 142 -12.99 9.94 24.14
CA GLU A 142 -14.07 10.93 24.22
C GLU A 142 -14.22 11.73 22.91
N ALA A 143 -13.11 12.08 22.27
CA ALA A 143 -13.15 12.82 21.02
C ALA A 143 -13.85 12.02 19.91
N PHE A 144 -13.52 10.74 19.75
CA PHE A 144 -14.19 9.87 18.77
C PHE A 144 -15.65 9.60 19.12
N LYS A 145 -16.00 9.44 20.40
CA LYS A 145 -17.40 9.31 20.85
C LYS A 145 -18.24 10.54 20.51
N ARG A 146 -17.67 11.75 20.62
CA ARG A 146 -18.37 13.01 20.26
C ARG A 146 -18.62 13.17 18.76
N MET A 147 -17.95 12.35 17.96
CA MET A 147 -18.13 12.29 16.50
C MET A 147 -18.94 11.05 16.11
N ASP A 148 -19.67 10.44 17.05
CA ASP A 148 -20.56 9.29 16.86
C ASP A 148 -19.87 7.99 16.39
N TYR A 149 -18.55 7.87 16.61
CA TYR A 149 -17.83 6.62 16.32
C TYR A 149 -17.91 5.62 17.47
N ARG A 150 -18.01 4.33 17.13
CA ARG A 150 -17.87 3.22 18.09
C ARG A 150 -16.40 2.97 18.37
N ILE A 151 -16.07 2.63 19.62
CA ILE A 151 -14.69 2.48 20.05
C ILE A 151 -14.43 1.04 20.50
N ASP A 152 -13.45 0.44 19.85
CA ASP A 152 -12.86 -0.82 20.26
C ASP A 152 -11.47 -0.57 20.85
N TYR A 153 -11.16 -1.31 21.91
CA TYR A 153 -9.83 -1.33 22.51
C TYR A 153 -9.19 -2.68 22.25
N ALA A 154 -7.86 -2.72 22.14
CA ALA A 154 -7.10 -3.96 22.25
C ALA A 154 -6.03 -3.79 23.33
N ALA A 155 -5.91 -4.78 24.21
CA ALA A 155 -4.97 -4.75 25.32
C ALA A 155 -3.61 -5.35 24.94
N SER A 156 -3.56 -6.14 23.86
CA SER A 156 -2.35 -6.82 23.42
C SER A 156 -2.16 -6.77 21.91
N LEU A 157 -0.91 -6.93 21.47
CA LEU A 157 -0.58 -7.06 20.06
C LEU A 157 -1.30 -8.25 19.39
N GLY A 158 -1.40 -9.39 20.08
CA GLY A 158 -2.07 -10.58 19.56
C GLY A 158 -3.54 -10.32 19.27
N GLU A 159 -4.25 -9.76 20.25
CA GLU A 159 -5.66 -9.36 20.12
C GLU A 159 -5.86 -8.30 19.04
N THR A 160 -4.94 -7.33 18.94
CA THR A 160 -4.96 -6.28 17.91
C THR A 160 -4.92 -6.87 16.51
N MET A 161 -4.00 -7.80 16.26
CA MET A 161 -3.86 -8.43 14.94
C MET A 161 -5.08 -9.30 14.60
N GLU A 162 -5.66 -10.00 15.57
CA GLU A 162 -6.87 -10.79 15.37
C GLU A 162 -8.08 -9.90 15.03
N LYS A 163 -8.24 -8.78 15.75
CA LYS A 163 -9.28 -7.78 15.50
C LYS A 163 -9.15 -7.14 14.12
N MET A 164 -7.95 -6.72 13.73
CA MET A 164 -7.73 -6.11 12.40
C MET A 164 -8.00 -7.07 11.24
N VAL A 165 -7.85 -8.38 11.45
CA VAL A 165 -8.16 -9.39 10.42
C VAL A 165 -9.65 -9.74 10.40
N SER A 166 -10.30 -9.81 11.56
CA SER A 166 -11.70 -10.23 11.71
C SER A 166 -12.71 -9.11 11.47
N ALA A 167 -12.34 -7.85 11.71
CA ALA A 167 -13.21 -6.68 11.55
C ALA A 167 -12.61 -5.62 10.63
N SER A 168 -13.48 -4.85 9.97
CA SER A 168 -13.10 -3.64 9.25
C SER A 168 -13.27 -2.42 10.16
N TYR A 169 -12.20 -1.66 10.34
CA TYR A 169 -12.21 -0.42 11.11
C TYR A 169 -12.23 0.79 10.17
N ALA A 170 -13.00 1.81 10.52
CA ALA A 170 -13.02 3.09 9.80
C ALA A 170 -11.77 3.94 10.12
N GLY A 171 -11.15 3.68 11.27
CA GLY A 171 -9.92 4.34 11.69
C GLY A 171 -9.19 3.55 12.76
N VAL A 172 -7.88 3.80 12.83
CA VAL A 172 -6.98 3.12 13.76
C VAL A 172 -6.10 4.18 14.40
N VAL A 173 -6.05 4.21 15.72
CA VAL A 173 -5.15 5.08 16.49
C VAL A 173 -4.07 4.22 17.10
N LEU A 174 -2.80 4.51 16.78
CA LEU A 174 -1.66 3.80 17.34
C LEU A 174 -0.76 4.75 18.12
N HIS A 175 -0.47 4.38 19.37
CA HIS A 175 0.56 5.01 20.17
C HIS A 175 1.93 4.39 19.89
N THR A 176 2.98 5.22 19.74
CA THR A 176 4.35 4.74 19.53
C THR A 176 4.81 3.81 20.66
N GLY A 177 4.46 4.12 21.91
CA GLY A 177 4.77 3.32 23.09
C GLY A 177 3.90 2.07 23.32
N PHE A 178 2.92 1.75 22.47
CA PHE A 178 2.00 0.62 22.72
C PHE A 178 2.70 -0.76 22.74
N GLU A 179 3.68 -0.97 21.84
CA GLU A 179 4.44 -2.22 21.75
C GLU A 179 5.73 -2.21 22.58
N GLY A 180 6.02 -1.12 23.31
CA GLY A 180 7.21 -0.99 24.16
C GLY A 180 8.55 -0.85 23.40
N GLY A 181 8.50 -0.61 22.08
CA GLY A 181 9.67 -0.43 21.21
C GLY A 181 9.54 0.79 20.31
N SER A 182 10.41 0.92 19.32
CA SER A 182 10.31 2.01 18.33
C SER A 182 9.14 1.77 17.38
N LEU A 183 8.57 2.84 16.81
CA LEU A 183 7.51 2.73 15.81
C LEU A 183 7.94 1.92 14.57
N ALA A 184 9.24 1.94 14.24
CA ALA A 184 9.80 1.20 13.12
C ALA A 184 9.72 -0.33 13.31
N GLU A 185 9.81 -0.80 14.56
CA GLU A 185 9.75 -2.21 14.93
C GLU A 185 8.31 -2.68 15.23
N SER A 186 7.37 -1.74 15.39
CA SER A 186 5.97 -2.06 15.66
C SER A 186 5.37 -2.92 14.55
N ARG A 187 4.83 -4.08 14.95
CA ARG A 187 4.17 -5.02 14.05
C ARG A 187 2.83 -4.47 13.56
N VAL A 188 2.10 -3.72 14.39
CA VAL A 188 0.87 -3.04 13.96
C VAL A 188 1.18 -2.01 12.89
N HIS A 189 2.16 -1.15 13.13
CA HIS A 189 2.56 -0.13 12.15
C HIS A 189 3.06 -0.76 10.85
N HIS A 190 3.84 -1.83 10.94
CA HIS A 190 4.26 -2.61 9.77
C HIS A 190 3.05 -3.16 9.01
N HIS A 191 2.05 -3.74 9.71
CA HIS A 191 0.83 -4.24 9.09
C HIS A 191 0.08 -3.14 8.34
N MET A 192 -0.06 -1.95 8.94
CA MET A 192 -0.73 -0.80 8.33
C MET A 192 -0.03 -0.31 7.06
N LYS A 193 1.31 -0.30 7.05
CA LYS A 193 2.11 0.08 5.86
C LYS A 193 1.91 -0.87 4.68
N TRP A 194 1.74 -2.15 4.94
CA TRP A 194 1.63 -3.18 3.91
C TRP A 194 0.20 -3.64 3.63
N LEU A 195 -0.79 -2.97 4.20
CA LEU A 195 -2.19 -3.29 3.96
C LEU A 195 -2.52 -3.03 2.47
N PRO A 196 -3.22 -3.96 1.78
CA PRO A 196 -3.59 -3.76 0.39
C PRO A 196 -4.33 -2.43 0.17
N MET A 197 -3.99 -1.72 -0.90
CA MET A 197 -4.54 -0.39 -1.22
C MET A 197 -6.07 -0.30 -1.17
N PRO A 198 -6.85 -1.32 -1.60
CA PRO A 198 -8.30 -1.28 -1.49
C PRO A 198 -8.84 -1.25 -0.05
N LYS A 199 -8.08 -1.72 0.94
CA LYS A 199 -8.45 -1.63 2.36
C LYS A 199 -7.88 -0.38 3.01
N ARG A 200 -6.60 -0.07 2.74
CA ARG A 200 -5.88 1.03 3.40
C ARG A 200 -6.52 2.40 3.17
N ARG A 201 -7.09 2.64 1.98
CA ARG A 201 -7.71 3.93 1.61
C ARG A 201 -9.01 4.24 2.36
N TYR A 202 -9.62 3.26 3.02
CA TYR A 202 -10.84 3.44 3.81
C TYR A 202 -10.56 3.51 5.31
N ILE A 203 -9.29 3.45 5.73
CA ILE A 203 -8.90 3.50 7.13
C ILE A 203 -8.22 4.83 7.40
N TYR A 204 -8.77 5.61 8.33
CA TYR A 204 -8.12 6.81 8.83
C TYR A 204 -7.10 6.44 9.91
N TYR A 205 -5.81 6.45 9.57
CA TYR A 205 -4.73 6.03 10.45
C TYR A 205 -4.11 7.22 11.18
N VAL A 206 -4.19 7.23 12.50
CA VAL A 206 -3.68 8.28 13.38
C VAL A 206 -2.54 7.74 14.24
N LEU A 207 -1.43 8.45 14.26
CA LEU A 207 -0.27 8.16 15.11
C LEU A 207 -0.19 9.15 16.26
N VAL A 208 0.02 8.64 17.47
CA VAL A 208 0.23 9.43 18.68
C VAL A 208 1.57 9.06 19.30
N GLY A 209 2.35 10.06 19.70
CA GLY A 209 3.62 9.81 20.37
C GLY A 209 4.30 11.09 20.86
N PRO A 210 5.36 10.96 21.68
CA PRO A 210 6.00 12.11 22.29
C PRO A 210 6.97 12.83 21.33
N ASP A 211 7.51 12.10 20.35
CA ASP A 211 8.49 12.60 19.37
C ASP A 211 7.83 13.18 18.11
N LEU A 212 6.53 12.98 17.93
CA LEU A 212 5.78 13.40 16.74
C LEU A 212 5.42 14.88 16.80
N GLN A 213 5.33 15.54 15.64
CA GLN A 213 4.86 16.92 15.54
C GLN A 213 3.39 16.95 15.12
N THR A 214 2.54 17.52 15.96
CA THR A 214 1.09 17.61 15.71
C THR A 214 0.78 18.29 14.38
N LEU A 215 -0.06 17.66 13.55
CA LEU A 215 -0.48 18.16 12.23
C LEU A 215 0.68 18.40 11.25
N TYR A 216 1.81 17.71 11.40
CA TYR A 216 2.90 17.79 10.45
C TYR A 216 2.74 16.77 9.31
N ASP A 217 2.17 17.22 8.20
CA ASP A 217 1.76 16.36 7.08
C ASP A 217 2.91 15.57 6.45
N LEU A 218 4.11 16.16 6.38
CA LEU A 218 5.28 15.47 5.83
C LEU A 218 5.70 14.29 6.70
N GLU A 219 5.64 14.43 8.02
CA GLU A 219 5.92 13.34 8.95
C GLU A 219 4.81 12.27 8.92
N ALA A 220 3.53 12.68 8.84
CA ALA A 220 2.45 11.73 8.61
C ALA A 220 2.68 10.92 7.32
N PHE A 221 3.09 11.58 6.24
CA PHE A 221 3.35 10.94 4.96
C PHE A 221 4.52 9.95 5.01
N THR A 222 5.66 10.32 5.63
CA THR A 222 6.80 9.39 5.77
C THR A 222 6.45 8.16 6.60
N LEU A 223 5.60 8.33 7.60
CA LEU A 223 5.08 7.25 8.44
C LEU A 223 3.86 6.55 7.82
N SER A 224 3.44 6.92 6.60
CA SER A 224 2.28 6.32 5.95
C SER A 224 1.00 6.42 6.80
N ALA A 225 0.88 7.46 7.61
CA ALA A 225 -0.29 7.83 8.40
C ALA A 225 -1.05 9.00 7.79
N ASN A 226 -2.31 9.14 8.19
CA ASN A 226 -3.16 10.26 7.79
C ASN A 226 -2.96 11.47 8.71
N LEU A 227 -2.62 11.22 9.98
CA LEU A 227 -2.43 12.26 10.99
C LEU A 227 -1.40 11.82 12.03
N VAL A 228 -0.56 12.75 12.45
CA VAL A 228 0.37 12.61 13.59
C VAL A 228 0.02 13.61 14.69
N ILE A 229 0.11 13.17 15.94
CA ILE A 229 -0.26 13.97 17.12
C ILE A 229 0.81 13.82 18.20
N ASN A 230 1.26 14.94 18.76
CA ASN A 230 2.11 14.94 19.94
C ASN A 230 1.29 14.69 21.21
N GLU A 231 1.81 13.90 22.14
CA GLU A 231 1.19 13.67 23.45
C GLU A 231 0.86 14.96 24.22
N LYS A 232 1.67 16.01 24.07
CA LYS A 232 1.49 17.31 24.74
C LYS A 232 0.22 18.03 24.29
N ASP A 233 -0.22 17.80 23.07
CA ASP A 233 -1.36 18.49 22.46
C ASP A 233 -2.67 17.71 22.56
N LEU A 234 -2.67 16.55 23.25
CA LEU A 234 -3.86 15.70 23.40
C LEU A 234 -5.02 16.41 24.09
N GLY A 235 -4.76 17.43 24.92
CA GLY A 235 -5.81 18.29 25.49
C GLY A 235 -6.69 18.97 24.45
N ASN A 236 -6.17 19.22 23.24
CA ASN A 236 -6.88 19.85 22.12
C ASN A 236 -7.27 18.86 21.01
N ILE A 237 -7.25 17.55 21.29
CA ILE A 237 -7.44 16.51 20.27
C ILE A 237 -8.74 16.64 19.47
N ASN A 238 -9.82 17.16 20.08
CA ASN A 238 -11.09 17.40 19.40
C ASN A 238 -10.93 18.35 18.20
N VAL A 239 -10.15 19.42 18.36
CA VAL A 239 -9.93 20.42 17.30
C VAL A 239 -8.98 19.85 16.25
N ILE A 240 -7.94 19.14 16.70
CA ILE A 240 -6.95 18.50 15.83
C ILE A 240 -7.61 17.45 14.92
N LEU A 241 -8.45 16.57 15.46
CA LEU A 241 -9.15 15.55 14.68
C LEU A 241 -10.11 16.17 13.68
N ARG A 242 -10.89 17.20 14.06
CA ARG A 242 -11.78 17.90 13.14
C ARG A 242 -11.04 18.51 11.96
N LYS A 243 -9.91 19.17 12.24
CA LYS A 243 -9.05 19.72 11.19
C LYS A 243 -8.48 18.60 10.32
N GLY A 244 -7.90 17.56 10.92
CA GLY A 244 -7.33 16.44 10.18
C GLY A 244 -8.33 15.69 9.30
N PHE A 245 -9.58 15.54 9.76
CA PHE A 245 -10.66 14.96 8.95
C PHE A 245 -11.06 15.88 7.80
N HIS A 246 -11.21 17.18 8.06
CA HIS A 246 -11.52 18.15 7.01
C HIS A 246 -10.46 18.18 5.91
N ASP A 247 -9.18 18.18 6.30
CA ASP A 247 -8.05 18.16 5.37
C ASP A 247 -8.06 16.87 4.55
N HIS A 248 -8.28 15.73 5.21
CA HIS A 248 -8.38 14.42 4.55
C HIS A 248 -9.56 14.34 3.56
N GLU A 249 -10.76 14.77 3.96
CA GLU A 249 -11.91 14.78 3.06
C GLU A 249 -11.66 15.69 1.87
N THR A 250 -11.16 16.90 2.09
CA THR A 250 -10.88 17.86 1.00
C THR A 250 -9.90 17.28 -0.03
N LEU A 251 -8.87 16.58 0.42
CA LEU A 251 -7.85 15.98 -0.45
C LEU A 251 -8.33 14.70 -1.15
N PHE A 252 -9.04 13.82 -0.45
CA PHE A 252 -9.36 12.48 -0.95
C PHE A 252 -10.79 12.32 -1.47
N HIS A 253 -11.71 13.24 -1.18
CA HIS A 253 -13.10 13.15 -1.62
C HIS A 253 -13.26 13.03 -3.14
N PRO A 254 -12.62 13.89 -3.98
CA PRO A 254 -12.76 13.78 -5.44
C PRO A 254 -12.26 12.43 -5.98
N PHE A 255 -11.22 11.90 -5.34
CA PHE A 255 -10.64 10.60 -5.67
C PHE A 255 -11.57 9.43 -5.29
N LEU A 256 -12.11 9.45 -4.07
CA LEU A 256 -13.05 8.43 -3.60
C LEU A 256 -14.36 8.43 -4.40
N GLU A 257 -14.85 9.60 -4.79
CA GLU A 257 -16.03 9.73 -5.65
C GLU A 257 -15.79 9.11 -7.04
N SER A 258 -14.60 9.33 -7.60
CA SER A 258 -14.22 8.75 -8.90
C SER A 258 -14.16 7.22 -8.85
N LEU A 259 -13.72 6.63 -7.73
CA LEU A 259 -13.71 5.17 -7.53
C LEU A 259 -15.11 4.56 -7.38
N LYS A 260 -16.09 5.32 -6.88
CA LYS A 260 -17.47 4.82 -6.75
C LYS A 260 -18.22 4.76 -8.09
N LYS A 261 -17.75 5.50 -9.10
CA LYS A 261 -18.39 5.60 -10.42
C LYS A 261 -17.87 4.59 -11.45
N GLY A 262 -16.82 3.83 -11.15
CA GLY A 262 -16.22 2.81 -12.02
C GLY A 262 -16.54 1.39 -11.56
#